data_AF-Q480F0-F1
#
_entry.id   AF-Q480F0-F1
#
_cell.length_a   1.000
_cell.length_b   1.000
_cell.length_c   1.000
_cell.angle_alpha   90.00
_cell.angle_beta   90.00
_cell.angle_gamma   90.00
#
_symmetry.space_group_name_H-M   'P 1'
#
loop_
_entity.id
_entity.type
_entity.pdbx_description
1 polymer ?
#
loop_
_entity_poly.entity_id
_entity_poly.type
_entity_poly.pdbx_seq_one_letter_code
_entity_poly.pdbx_strand_id
1 'polypeptide(L)'
;MKFKQKVFIASILALTISMPVLSDMFTPSHSCSKPIKPYQFNSQWELDNFNNDVDMFKSCIQDFIDEQNRAAKKHAQAADDAIEEWNNFVNYELN
;
A
#
# COMPACT_ATOMS: atom_id res chain seq x y z
N MET A 1 34.87 27.88 -21.45
CA MET A 1 34.45 26.57 -22.00
C MET A 1 34.40 25.45 -20.95
N LYS A 2 35.47 25.26 -20.14
CA LYS A 2 35.54 24.19 -19.12
C LYS A 2 34.47 24.25 -18.02
N PHE A 3 34.00 25.44 -17.64
CA PHE A 3 32.95 25.60 -16.61
C PHE A 3 31.58 25.14 -17.11
N LYS A 4 31.18 25.55 -18.33
CA LYS A 4 29.94 25.07 -18.97
C LYS A 4 29.94 23.55 -19.17
N GLN A 5 31.09 22.97 -19.51
CA GLN A 5 31.26 21.52 -19.66
C GLN A 5 31.11 20.77 -18.32
N LYS A 6 31.65 21.29 -17.22
CA LYS A 6 31.47 20.72 -15.87
C LYS A 6 30.02 20.80 -15.40
N VAL A 7 29.33 21.91 -15.67
CA VAL A 7 27.90 22.08 -15.38
C VAL A 7 27.07 21.08 -16.20
N PHE A 8 27.38 20.93 -17.49
CA PHE A 8 26.69 19.97 -18.37
C PHE A 8 26.86 18.52 -17.90
N ILE A 9 28.08 18.14 -17.47
CA ILE A 9 28.36 16.80 -16.93
C ILE A 9 27.63 16.58 -15.60
N ALA A 10 27.58 17.58 -14.72
CA ALA A 10 26.86 17.50 -13.45
C ALA A 10 25.34 17.34 -13.66
N SER A 11 24.76 18.02 -14.65
CA SER A 11 23.34 17.87 -15.01
C SER A 11 23.02 16.49 -15.57
N ILE A 12 23.90 15.91 -16.40
CA ILE A 12 23.71 14.54 -16.92
C ILE A 12 23.77 13.51 -15.80
N LEU A 13 24.69 13.68 -14.83
CA LEU A 13 24.83 12.76 -13.70
C LEU A 13 23.61 12.79 -12.76
N ALA A 14 22.98 13.96 -12.59
CA ALA A 14 21.75 14.08 -11.79
C ALA A 14 20.55 13.36 -12.43
N LEU A 15 20.45 13.33 -13.77
CA LEU A 15 19.38 12.61 -14.46
C LEU A 15 19.48 11.08 -14.36
N THR A 16 20.66 10.53 -14.11
CA THR A 16 20.86 9.06 -14.01
C THR A 16 20.57 8.49 -12.62
N ILE A 17 20.32 9.33 -11.61
CA ILE A 17 20.08 8.91 -10.22
C ILE A 17 18.59 8.98 -9.86
N SER A 18 17.69 9.25 -10.81
CA SER A 18 16.25 9.14 -10.59
C SER A 18 15.89 7.66 -10.39
N MET A 19 15.88 7.22 -9.13
CA MET A 19 15.34 5.92 -8.76
C MET A 19 13.88 5.87 -9.24
N PRO A 20 13.47 4.83 -9.99
CA PRO A 20 12.08 4.68 -10.35
C PRO A 20 11.28 4.57 -9.05
N VAL A 21 10.33 5.48 -8.87
CA VAL A 21 9.33 5.38 -7.80
C VAL A 21 8.48 4.17 -8.15
N LEU A 22 8.71 3.05 -7.45
CA LEU A 22 7.91 1.85 -7.58
C LEU A 22 6.55 2.13 -6.92
N SER A 23 5.60 2.64 -7.69
CA SER A 23 4.20 2.45 -7.34
C SER A 23 3.90 0.96 -7.49
N ASP A 24 3.20 0.36 -6.54
CA ASP A 24 2.91 -1.06 -6.60
C ASP A 24 2.11 -1.39 -7.87
N MET A 25 2.72 -2.13 -8.80
CA MET A 25 2.06 -2.60 -10.02
C MET A 25 1.17 -3.82 -9.74
N PHE A 26 1.27 -4.40 -8.54
CA PHE A 26 0.55 -5.61 -8.16
C PHE A 26 -0.48 -5.30 -7.08
N THR A 27 -1.62 -5.98 -7.14
CA THR A 27 -2.59 -5.93 -6.05
C THR A 27 -2.08 -6.80 -4.90
N PRO A 28 -1.97 -6.27 -3.68
CA PRO A 28 -1.53 -7.07 -2.54
C PRO A 28 -2.51 -8.20 -2.26
N SER A 29 -1.99 -9.33 -1.78
CA SER A 29 -2.77 -10.49 -1.33
C SER A 29 -2.40 -10.86 0.10
N HIS A 30 -3.35 -11.38 0.87
CA HIS A 30 -3.08 -11.86 2.21
C HIS A 30 -2.29 -13.18 2.22
N SER A 31 -1.52 -13.43 3.27
CA SER A 31 -0.84 -14.70 3.53
C SER A 31 -1.62 -15.63 4.47
N CYS A 32 -2.88 -15.30 4.78
CA CYS A 32 -3.71 -16.04 5.72
C CYS A 32 -3.96 -17.49 5.28
N SER A 33 -3.91 -18.43 6.23
CA SER A 33 -4.12 -19.85 6.00
C SER A 33 -5.58 -20.24 6.26
N LYS A 34 -6.28 -20.65 5.21
CA LYS A 34 -7.68 -21.09 5.33
C LYS A 34 -7.75 -22.48 5.99
N PRO A 35 -8.54 -22.67 7.07
CA PRO A 35 -8.69 -23.97 7.69
C PRO A 35 -9.45 -24.95 6.78
N ILE A 36 -9.09 -26.22 6.86
CA ILE A 36 -9.74 -27.30 6.11
C ILE A 36 -10.77 -27.97 7.01
N LYS A 37 -12.04 -27.88 6.65
CA LYS A 37 -13.11 -28.53 7.40
C LYS A 37 -13.10 -30.04 7.11
N PRO A 38 -13.05 -30.92 8.14
CA PRO A 38 -13.19 -32.35 7.93
C PRO A 38 -14.62 -32.71 7.51
N TYR A 39 -14.79 -33.87 6.86
CA TYR A 39 -16.11 -34.36 6.45
C TYR A 39 -17.06 -34.54 7.66
N GLN A 40 -16.51 -35.03 8.76
CA GLN A 40 -17.18 -35.13 10.06
C GLN A 40 -16.17 -34.89 11.18
N PHE A 41 -16.64 -34.45 12.34
CA PHE A 41 -15.83 -34.39 13.56
C PHE A 41 -16.03 -35.68 14.36
N ASN A 42 -14.94 -36.29 14.81
CA ASN A 42 -14.96 -37.53 15.59
C ASN A 42 -14.91 -37.27 17.11
N SER A 43 -14.68 -36.01 17.52
CA SER A 43 -14.68 -35.60 18.92
C SER A 43 -14.98 -34.11 19.08
N GLN A 44 -15.36 -33.71 20.30
CA GLN A 44 -15.53 -32.29 20.65
C GLN A 44 -14.22 -31.51 20.51
N TRP A 45 -13.08 -32.14 20.86
CA TRP A 45 -11.76 -31.51 20.74
C TRP A 45 -11.41 -31.16 19.29
N GLU A 46 -11.76 -32.02 18.32
CA GLU A 46 -11.56 -31.71 16.89
C GLU A 46 -12.39 -30.51 16.43
N LEU A 47 -13.65 -30.41 16.92
CA LEU A 47 -14.52 -29.28 16.63
C LEU A 47 -13.97 -27.99 17.24
N ASP A 48 -13.54 -28.02 18.50
CA ASP A 48 -13.00 -26.87 19.21
C ASP A 48 -11.73 -26.35 18.52
N ASN A 49 -10.82 -27.23 18.11
CA ASN A 49 -9.64 -26.84 17.34
C ASN A 49 -9.98 -26.22 15.99
N PHE A 50 -10.91 -26.83 15.23
CA PHE A 50 -11.34 -26.25 13.97
C PHE A 50 -11.94 -24.85 14.15
N ASN A 51 -12.71 -24.62 15.21
CA ASN A 51 -13.26 -23.31 15.52
C ASN A 51 -12.15 -22.30 15.87
N ASN A 52 -11.14 -22.71 16.64
CA ASN A 52 -9.97 -21.87 16.93
C ASN A 52 -9.23 -21.48 15.64
N ASP A 53 -9.02 -22.43 14.71
CA ASP A 53 -8.38 -22.15 13.41
C ASP A 53 -9.22 -21.18 12.55
N VAL A 54 -10.55 -21.30 12.60
CA VAL A 54 -11.48 -20.38 11.93
C VAL A 54 -11.36 -18.97 12.51
N ASP A 55 -11.30 -18.84 13.82
CA ASP A 55 -11.15 -17.53 14.48
C ASP A 55 -9.79 -16.89 14.15
N MET A 56 -8.72 -17.68 14.14
CA MET A 56 -7.39 -17.22 13.71
C MET A 56 -7.40 -16.74 12.25
N PHE A 57 -8.00 -17.52 11.34
CA PHE A 57 -8.12 -17.14 9.94
C PHE A 57 -8.92 -15.85 9.77
N LYS A 58 -10.06 -15.73 10.47
CA LYS A 58 -10.89 -14.52 10.47
C LYS A 58 -10.10 -13.29 10.94
N SER A 59 -9.35 -13.41 12.04
CA SER A 59 -8.52 -12.30 12.54
C SER A 59 -7.50 -11.87 11.48
N CYS A 60 -6.77 -12.81 10.89
CA CYS A 60 -5.77 -12.50 9.85
C CYS A 60 -6.39 -11.77 8.65
N ILE A 61 -7.57 -12.22 8.18
CA ILE A 61 -8.27 -11.56 7.08
C ILE A 61 -8.69 -10.14 7.46
N GLN A 62 -9.19 -9.94 8.68
CA GLN A 62 -9.57 -8.62 9.16
C GLN A 62 -8.36 -7.67 9.21
N ASP A 63 -7.21 -8.14 9.70
CA ASP A 63 -5.98 -7.34 9.76
C ASP A 63 -5.55 -6.88 8.36
N PHE A 64 -5.59 -7.79 7.38
CA PHE A 64 -5.30 -7.45 5.99
C PHE A 64 -6.28 -6.39 5.44
N ILE A 65 -7.59 -6.58 5.65
CA ILE A 65 -8.62 -5.61 5.21
C ILE A 65 -8.37 -4.24 5.83
N ASP A 66 -8.08 -4.19 7.13
CA ASP A 66 -7.84 -2.94 7.84
C ASP A 66 -6.58 -2.22 7.34
N GLU A 67 -5.52 -2.97 7.04
CA GLU A 67 -4.31 -2.43 6.40
C GLU A 67 -4.63 -1.81 5.03
N GLN A 68 -5.35 -2.53 4.17
CA GLN A 68 -5.73 -2.01 2.85
C GLN A 68 -6.62 -0.77 2.94
N ASN A 69 -7.59 -0.75 3.86
CA ASN A 69 -8.44 0.42 4.10
C ASN A 69 -7.64 1.63 4.58
N ARG A 70 -6.64 1.43 5.45
CA ARG A 70 -5.74 2.51 5.88
C ARG A 70 -4.90 3.03 4.72
N ALA A 71 -4.39 2.15 3.86
CA ALA A 71 -3.64 2.56 2.67
C ALA A 71 -4.52 3.36 1.70
N ALA A 72 -5.72 2.86 1.38
CA ALA A 72 -6.69 3.57 0.53
C ALA A 72 -7.03 4.96 1.08
N LYS A 73 -7.26 5.08 2.40
CA LYS A 73 -7.50 6.38 3.05
C LYS A 73 -6.33 7.34 2.88
N LYS A 74 -5.08 6.88 3.08
CA LYS A 74 -3.89 7.72 2.90
C LYS A 74 -3.76 8.22 1.46
N HIS A 75 -4.03 7.36 0.48
CA HIS A 75 -4.00 7.76 -0.93
C HIS A 75 -5.10 8.76 -1.28
N ALA A 76 -6.32 8.57 -0.75
CA ALA A 76 -7.40 9.53 -0.91
C ALA A 76 -7.04 10.89 -0.32
N GLN A 77 -6.49 10.91 0.91
CA GLN A 77 -6.02 12.13 1.56
C GLN A 77 -4.94 12.85 0.74
N ALA A 78 -3.95 12.13 0.20
CA ALA A 78 -2.93 12.74 -0.65
C ALA A 78 -3.51 13.36 -1.93
N ALA A 79 -4.56 12.78 -2.50
CA ALA A 79 -5.26 13.36 -3.65
C ALA A 79 -6.04 14.63 -3.25
N ASP A 80 -6.73 14.59 -2.11
CA ASP A 80 -7.47 15.73 -1.57
C ASP A 80 -6.52 16.91 -1.26
N ASP A 81 -5.37 16.64 -0.63
CA ASP A 81 -4.34 17.64 -0.31
C ASP A 81 -3.82 18.31 -1.60
N ALA A 82 -3.59 17.54 -2.67
CA ALA A 82 -3.14 18.09 -3.96
C ALA A 82 -4.22 18.94 -4.65
N ILE A 83 -5.49 18.56 -4.51
CA ILE A 83 -6.62 19.36 -5.00
C ILE A 83 -6.70 20.68 -4.22
N GLU A 84 -6.56 20.64 -2.89
CA GLU A 84 -6.55 21.82 -2.05
C GLU A 84 -5.40 22.77 -2.42
N GLU A 85 -4.19 22.25 -2.61
CA GLU A 85 -3.03 23.03 -3.05
C GLU A 85 -3.31 23.78 -4.36
N TRP A 86 -3.85 23.07 -5.37
CA TRP A 86 -4.23 23.68 -6.65
C TRP A 86 -5.28 24.78 -6.48
N ASN A 87 -6.33 24.51 -5.71
CA ASN A 87 -7.40 25.47 -5.49
C ASN A 87 -6.89 26.73 -4.76
N ASN A 88 -5.99 26.57 -3.79
CA ASN A 88 -5.35 27.68 -3.10
C ASN A 88 -4.51 28.53 -4.06
N PHE A 89 -3.69 27.89 -4.90
CA PHE A 89 -2.90 28.58 -5.92
C PHE A 89 -3.78 29.43 -6.85
N VAL A 90 -4.86 28.84 -7.38
CA VAL A 90 -5.81 29.54 -8.25
C VAL A 90 -6.47 30.72 -7.53
N ASN A 91 -6.91 30.54 -6.30
CA ASN A 91 -7.71 31.55 -5.61
C ASN A 91 -6.88 32.71 -5.05
N TYR A 92 -5.64 32.47 -4.65
CA TYR A 92 -4.84 33.44 -3.90
C TYR A 92 -3.57 33.92 -4.62
N GLU A 93 -3.04 33.16 -5.59
CA GLU A 93 -1.81 33.53 -6.30
C GLU A 93 -2.05 33.95 -7.75
N LEU A 94 -3.07 33.41 -8.41
CA LEU A 94 -3.40 33.74 -9.81
C LEU A 94 -4.45 34.83 -10.00
N ASN A 95 -5.18 35.21 -8.95
CA ASN A 95 -6.23 36.24 -8.98
C ASN A 95 -5.74 37.60 -8.52
#